data_AF-A0A1I2M592-F1
#
_entry.id   AF-A0A1I2M592-F1
#
_cell.length_a   1.000
_cell.length_b   1.000
_cell.length_c   1.000
_cell.angle_alpha   90.00
_cell.angle_beta   90.00
_cell.angle_gamma   90.00
#
_symmetry.space_group_name_H-M   'P 1'
#
loop_
_entity.id
_entity.type
_entity.pdbx_description
1 polymer ?
#
loop_
_entity_poly.entity_id
_entity_poly.type
_entity_poly.pdbx_seq_one_letter_code
_entity_poly.pdbx_strand_id
1 'polypeptide(L)' 'MLTESRNNKFGMNAQWWTEALYPGIKNSGIAWVLMWRKDGPDHYFASYKGDVAEEDFKTFEDLKEILFLKEISKINY' A
#
# COMPACT_ATOMS: atom_id res chain seq x y z
N MET A 1 6.53 13.62 -4.08
CA MET A 1 6.27 12.47 -4.98
C MET A 1 7.15 11.33 -4.49
N LEU A 2 6.56 10.27 -3.93
CA LEU A 2 7.30 9.05 -3.59
C LEU A 2 7.20 8.12 -4.80
N THR A 3 8.20 8.16 -5.68
CA THR A 3 8.15 7.46 -6.98
C THR A 3 8.46 5.97 -6.89
N GLU A 4 9.13 5.53 -5.82
CA GLU A 4 9.41 4.11 -5.58
C GLU A 4 9.68 3.90 -4.07
N SER A 5 8.83 3.11 -3.40
CA SER A 5 9.10 2.63 -2.05
C SER A 5 9.54 1.18 -2.14
N ARG A 6 10.84 0.91 -1.89
CA ARG A 6 11.35 -0.46 -1.79
C ARG A 6 11.32 -0.91 -0.35
N ASN A 7 10.62 -1.99 -0.07
CA ASN A 7 10.89 -2.82 1.10
C ASN A 7 11.50 -4.14 0.60
N ASN A 8 12.81 -4.35 0.82
CA ASN A 8 13.49 -5.62 0.52
C ASN A 8 13.04 -6.76 1.47
N LYS A 9 12.06 -6.52 2.36
CA LYS A 9 11.53 -7.48 3.34
C LYS A 9 9.99 -7.44 3.44
N PHE A 10 9.30 -7.17 2.33
CA PHE A 10 7.83 -7.09 2.33
C PHE A 10 7.18 -8.31 3.01
N GLY A 11 7.74 -9.51 2.82
CA GLY A 11 7.27 -10.75 3.44
C GLY A 11 7.69 -11.03 4.88
N MET A 12 8.27 -10.08 5.63
CA MET A 12 8.66 -10.30 7.03
C MET A 12 8.00 -9.34 8.03
N ASN A 13 7.31 -8.30 7.57
CA ASN A 13 6.65 -7.34 8.45
C ASN A 13 5.14 -7.38 8.19
N ALA A 14 4.38 -7.94 9.15
CA ALA A 14 2.94 -8.06 9.05
C ALA A 14 2.19 -6.72 9.17
N GLN A 15 2.84 -5.64 9.62
CA GLN A 15 2.25 -4.32 9.86
C GLN A 15 2.84 -3.22 8.96
N TRP A 16 3.39 -3.60 7.82
CA TRP A 16 4.14 -2.65 6.98
C TRP A 16 3.30 -1.50 6.43
N TRP A 17 2.07 -1.74 6.00
CA TRP A 17 1.22 -0.73 5.39
C TRP A 17 0.80 0.34 6.40
N THR A 18 0.32 -0.06 7.57
CA THR A 18 -0.22 0.89 8.56
C THR A 18 0.85 1.50 9.47
N GLU A 19 1.95 0.78 9.75
CA GLU A 19 3.00 1.26 10.67
C GLU A 19 4.22 1.86 9.95
N ALA A 20 4.49 1.50 8.70
CA ALA A 20 5.64 2.04 7.96
C ALA A 20 5.22 2.98 6.82
N LEU A 21 4.36 2.51 5.90
CA LEU A 21 3.98 3.33 4.74
C LEU A 21 3.05 4.48 5.14
N TYR A 22 1.93 4.20 5.79
CA TYR A 22 0.89 5.18 6.08
C TYR A 22 1.40 6.39 6.86
N PRO A 23 2.20 6.26 7.95
CA PRO A 23 2.70 7.42 8.68
C PRO A 23 3.62 8.31 7.84
N GLY A 24 4.34 7.72 6.88
CA GLY A 24 5.23 8.45 5.97
C GLY A 24 4.50 9.22 4.87
N ILE A 25 3.31 8.76 4.46
CA ILE A 25 2.53 9.40 3.40
C ILE A 25 1.40 10.28 3.92
N LYS A 26 0.92 10.04 5.14
CA LYS A 26 -0.13 10.83 5.78
C LYS A 26 0.32 12.28 5.90
N ASN A 27 -0.52 13.22 5.44
CA ASN A 27 -0.26 14.66 5.45
C ASN A 27 0.97 15.11 4.62
N SER A 28 1.54 14.25 3.76
CA SER A 28 2.72 14.59 2.95
C SER A 28 2.40 15.48 1.73
N GLY A 29 1.12 15.64 1.38
CA GLY A 29 0.67 16.38 0.20
C GLY A 29 0.85 15.65 -1.14
N ILE A 30 1.20 14.36 -1.12
CA ILE A 30 1.30 13.56 -2.34
C ILE A 30 -0.08 13.20 -2.89
N ALA A 31 -0.20 13.16 -4.22
CA ALA A 31 -1.46 12.81 -4.89
C ALA A 31 -1.66 11.30 -5.07
N TRP A 32 -0.58 10.51 -5.13
CA TRP A 32 -0.64 9.06 -5.30
C TRP A 32 0.64 8.39 -4.79
N VAL A 33 0.51 7.09 -4.50
CA VAL A 33 1.60 6.16 -4.17
C VAL A 33 1.46 4.96 -5.09
N LEU A 34 2.57 4.50 -5.66
CA LEU A 34 2.61 3.31 -6.51
C LEU A 34 3.64 2.34 -5.98
N MET A 35 3.23 1.09 -5.83
CA MET A 35 4.13 -0.01 -5.52
C MET A 35 4.68 -0.62 -6.81
N TRP A 36 5.91 -1.12 -6.74
CA TRP A 36 6.57 -1.75 -7.87
C TRP A 36 5.95 -3.13 -8.19
N ARG A 37 6.33 -3.71 -9.34
CA ARG A 37 5.68 -4.91 -9.90
C ARG A 37 5.79 -6.14 -8.98
N LYS A 38 4.82 -7.05 -9.10
CA LYS A 38 4.91 -8.43 -8.61
C LYS A 38 5.47 -9.32 -9.72
N ASP A 39 6.68 -9.83 -9.53
CA ASP A 39 7.43 -10.65 -10.51
C ASP A 39 7.48 -12.14 -10.10
N GLY A 40 7.21 -12.45 -8.83
CA GLY A 40 7.25 -13.81 -8.29
C GLY A 40 6.95 -13.86 -6.79
N PRO A 41 6.98 -15.05 -6.17
CA PRO A 41 6.75 -15.22 -4.73
C PRO A 41 7.84 -14.56 -3.88
N ASP A 42 9.06 -14.37 -4.40
CA ASP A 42 10.17 -13.74 -3.67
C ASP A 42 10.45 -12.30 -4.14
N HIS A 43 9.70 -11.80 -5.12
CA HIS A 43 9.89 -10.46 -5.69
C HIS A 43 8.52 -9.79 -5.92
N TYR A 44 8.01 -9.19 -4.85
CA TYR A 44 6.75 -8.47 -4.82
C TYR A 44 6.83 -7.29 -3.84
N PHE A 45 6.09 -6.23 -4.13
CA PHE A 45 6.09 -4.98 -3.36
C PHE A 45 4.69 -4.58 -2.89
N ALA A 46 3.70 -5.45 -3.10
CA ALA A 46 2.35 -5.28 -2.61
C ALA A 46 1.82 -6.63 -2.14
N SER A 47 1.00 -6.62 -1.09
CA SER A 47 0.40 -7.82 -0.52
C SER A 47 -0.45 -8.56 -1.54
N TYR A 48 -0.48 -9.88 -1.40
CA TYR A 48 -1.32 -10.79 -2.16
C TYR A 48 -1.97 -11.78 -1.21
N LYS A 49 -2.92 -12.58 -1.71
CA LYS A 49 -3.62 -13.57 -0.88
C LYS A 49 -2.64 -14.58 -0.26
N GLY A 50 -2.63 -14.68 1.06
CA GLY A 50 -1.74 -15.52 1.86
C GLY A 50 -0.44 -14.84 2.28
N ASP A 51 -0.23 -13.56 1.93
CA ASP A 51 0.91 -12.76 2.40
C ASP A 51 0.78 -12.42 3.90
N VAL A 52 1.93 -12.27 4.58
CA VAL A 52 1.95 -11.96 6.02
C VAL A 52 1.31 -10.61 6.35
N ALA A 53 1.35 -9.67 5.40
CA ALA A 53 0.76 -8.34 5.55
C ALA A 53 -0.64 -8.22 4.91
N GLU A 54 -1.30 -9.33 4.55
CA GLU A 54 -2.63 -9.30 3.92
C GLU A 54 -3.68 -8.56 4.78
N GLU A 55 -3.76 -8.87 6.07
CA GLU A 55 -4.76 -8.25 6.96
C GLU A 55 -4.44 -6.77 7.24
N ASP A 56 -3.16 -6.42 7.30
CA ASP A 56 -2.71 -5.04 7.42
C ASP A 56 -2.97 -4.24 6.15
N PHE A 57 -2.84 -4.85 4.97
CA PHE A 57 -3.21 -4.23 3.71
C PHE A 57 -4.71 -3.90 3.66
N LYS A 58 -5.58 -4.81 4.11
CA LYS A 58 -7.03 -4.55 4.20
C LYS A 58 -7.31 -3.39 5.17
N THR A 59 -6.61 -3.37 6.29
CA THR A 59 -6.71 -2.25 7.26
C THR A 59 -6.27 -0.93 6.64
N PHE A 60 -5.21 -0.95 5.81
CA PHE A 60 -4.74 0.22 5.06
C PHE A 60 -5.72 0.65 3.96
N GLU A 61 -6.32 -0.29 3.23
CA GLU A 61 -7.35 -0.04 2.21
C GLU A 61 -8.59 0.64 2.82
N ASP A 62 -8.98 0.26 4.04
CA ASP A 62 -10.15 0.81 4.73
C ASP A 62 -9.93 2.25 5.29
N LEU A 63 -8.72 2.79 5.22
CA LEU A 63 -8.43 4.16 5.67
C LEU A 63 -9.09 5.19 4.75
N LYS A 64 -9.77 6.18 5.34
CA LYS A 64 -10.54 7.20 4.59
C LYS A 64 -9.72 8.00 3.59
N GLU A 65 -8.43 8.20 3.87
CA GLU A 65 -7.52 8.95 3.01
C GLU A 65 -6.93 8.12 1.86
N ILE A 66 -7.13 6.80 1.89
CA ILE A 66 -6.64 5.88 0.86
C ILE A 66 -7.78 5.60 -0.12
N LEU A 67 -7.55 5.90 -1.39
CA LEU A 67 -8.55 5.78 -2.44
C LEU A 67 -8.08 4.76 -3.47
N PHE A 68 -8.81 3.65 -3.59
CA PHE A 68 -8.67 2.71 -4.69
C PHE A 68 -9.68 3.04 -5.80
N LEU A 69 -9.61 2.30 -6.90
CA LEU A 69 -10.44 2.54 -8.09
C LEU A 69 -11.94 2.60 -7.76
N LYS A 70 -12.39 1.77 -6.81
CA LYS A 70 -13.80 1.70 -6.37
C LYS A 70 -14.25 3.00 -5.71
N GLU A 71 -13.41 3.63 -4.90
CA GLU A 71 -13.70 4.88 -4.20
C GLU A 71 -13.62 6.04 -5.19
N ILE A 72 -12.60 6.06 -6.04
CA ILE A 72 -12.42 7.09 -7.08
C ILE A 72 -13.63 7.11 -8.02
N SER A 73 -14.17 5.95 -8.41
CA SER A 73 -15.34 5.87 -9.30
C SER A 73 -16.62 6.50 -8.73
N LYS A 74 -16.67 6.74 -7.42
CA LYS A 74 -17.81 7.39 -6.74
C LYS A 74 -17.63 8.90 -6.62
N ILE A 75 -16.44 9.42 -6.95
CA ILE A 75 -16.15 10.85 -6.93
C ILE A 75 -16.66 11.41 -8.26
N ASN A 76 -17.80 12.10 -8.21
CA ASN A 76 -18.30 12.89 -9.34
C ASN A 76 -17.54 14.22 -9.38
N TYR A 77 -16.94 14.52 -10.54
CA TYR A 77 -16.34 15.82 -10.85
C TYR A 77 -17.31 16.68 -11.64
#